data_AF-A0AA85BUQ2-F1
#
_entry.id   AF-A0AA85BUQ2-F1
#
_cell.length_a   1.000
_cell.length_b   1.000
_cell.length_c   1.000
_cell.angle_alpha   90.00
_cell.angle_beta   90.00
_cell.angle_gamma   90.00
#
_symmetry.space_group_name_H-M   'P 1'
#
loop_
_entity.id
_entity.type
_entity.pdbx_description
1 polymer ?
#
loop_
_entity_poly.entity_id
_entity_poly.type
_entity_poly.pdbx_seq_one_letter_code
_entity_poly.pdbx_strand_id
1 'polypeptide(L)'
;MARNLQGLLRLAVEHSENAATKPMDPKDAEWLDKALTASTVDLSKQLTNDVQMLSSHLSSSEPDLNETKNIIEDLLTLTEDLDLSNDFLIVGGQDVLLKLLFCGPPSLRIDGLKLLANITQNNPRAQSLYTENGVLARLIMLFEEETDLEFLRHLLLAISCTIRGYVPGINVFVESKGVDLVLSVLIREVKIGKSDKAYRLVSKGAFLVYCVLQELASKHISSESSSVVHKVIDLLYLLDDPQEHLLAALSLLLRPLNSHSSYTTNIQSEESYKSFPNWLQRHLNELRKMNDPADEERRDYIDCLLKVLS
;
A
#
# COMPACT_ATOMS: atom_id res chain seq x y z
N MET A 1 20.16 13.20 -28.77
CA MET A 1 19.02 12.43 -28.23
C MET A 1 17.92 13.42 -27.89
N ALA A 2 16.74 13.32 -28.53
CA ALA A 2 15.67 14.30 -28.36
C ALA A 2 15.20 14.37 -26.90
N ARG A 3 15.02 15.59 -26.37
CA ARG A 3 14.72 15.85 -24.94
C ARG A 3 13.23 16.10 -24.64
N ASN A 4 12.36 16.03 -25.65
CA ASN A 4 10.91 16.17 -25.52
C ASN A 4 10.19 15.56 -26.75
N LEU A 5 8.87 15.41 -26.66
CA LEU A 5 8.03 14.79 -27.70
C LEU A 5 8.15 15.53 -29.05
N GLN A 6 8.27 16.86 -29.02
CA GLN A 6 8.50 17.68 -30.21
C GLN A 6 9.84 17.38 -30.88
N GLY A 7 10.91 17.18 -30.10
CA GLY A 7 12.21 16.79 -30.62
C GLY A 7 12.21 15.37 -31.18
N LEU A 8 11.40 14.48 -30.61
CA LEU A 8 11.23 13.09 -31.07
C LEU A 8 10.46 13.04 -32.40
N LEU A 9 9.38 13.82 -32.52
CA LEU A 9 8.66 14.04 -33.78
C LEU A 9 9.55 14.65 -34.84
N ARG A 10 10.35 15.66 -34.49
CA ARG A 10 11.30 16.29 -35.40
C ARG A 10 12.34 15.29 -35.92
N LEU A 11 12.88 14.47 -35.04
CA LEU A 11 13.87 13.46 -35.38
C LEU A 11 13.26 12.32 -36.23
N ALA A 12 12.01 11.93 -35.96
CA ALA A 12 11.26 10.98 -36.78
C ALA A 12 10.98 11.50 -38.19
N VAL A 13 10.67 12.80 -38.33
CA VAL A 13 10.49 13.49 -39.62
C VAL A 13 11.83 13.66 -40.36
N GLU A 14 12.90 13.99 -39.64
CA GLU A 14 14.25 14.14 -40.21
C GLU A 14 14.84 12.81 -40.70
N HIS A 15 14.43 11.68 -40.11
CA HIS A 15 14.87 10.33 -40.50
C HIS A 15 13.87 9.57 -41.38
N SER A 16 12.74 10.16 -41.76
CA SER A 16 11.87 9.59 -42.81
C SER A 16 12.45 9.94 -44.18
N GLU A 17 13.33 9.09 -44.71
CA GLU A 17 13.92 9.29 -46.03
C GLU A 17 12.82 9.34 -47.12
N ASN A 18 12.65 10.52 -47.73
CA ASN A 18 11.91 10.77 -48.97
C ASN A 18 10.39 10.49 -48.99
N ALA A 19 9.69 10.52 -47.86
CA ALA A 19 8.25 10.75 -47.88
C ALA A 19 8.01 12.26 -47.93
N ALA A 20 7.64 12.81 -49.08
CA ALA A 20 7.08 14.15 -49.13
C ALA A 20 5.89 14.17 -48.17
N THR A 21 5.99 14.93 -47.06
CA THR A 21 4.85 15.23 -46.20
C THR A 21 3.89 16.09 -46.98
N LYS A 22 3.14 15.48 -47.90
CA LYS A 22 1.99 16.13 -48.53
C LYS A 22 1.05 16.51 -47.39
N PRO A 23 0.57 17.76 -47.33
CA PRO A 23 -0.50 18.10 -46.40
C PRO A 23 -1.64 17.11 -46.64
N MET A 24 -2.06 16.43 -45.57
CA MET A 24 -3.09 15.40 -45.64
C MET A 24 -4.35 16.03 -46.27
N ASP A 25 -4.93 15.37 -47.27
CA ASP A 25 -6.19 15.84 -47.84
C ASP A 25 -7.22 15.91 -46.69
N PRO A 26 -7.95 17.02 -46.50
CA PRO A 26 -8.97 17.13 -45.46
C PRO A 26 -9.97 15.95 -45.46
N LYS A 27 -10.23 15.32 -46.60
CA LYS A 27 -11.06 14.11 -46.66
C LYS A 27 -10.39 12.87 -46.07
N ASP A 28 -9.09 12.70 -46.30
CA ASP A 28 -8.31 11.60 -45.73
C ASP A 28 -8.10 11.81 -44.22
N ALA A 29 -8.00 13.07 -43.78
CA ALA A 29 -7.98 13.44 -42.36
C ALA A 29 -9.30 13.14 -41.66
N GLU A 30 -10.44 13.52 -42.24
CA GLU A 30 -11.75 13.17 -41.70
C GLU A 30 -12.01 11.66 -41.73
N TRP A 31 -11.56 10.95 -42.77
CA TRP A 31 -11.67 9.50 -42.83
C TRP A 31 -10.82 8.83 -41.74
N LEU A 32 -9.58 9.26 -41.56
CA LEU A 32 -8.68 8.71 -40.55
C LEU A 32 -9.19 9.02 -39.14
N ASP A 33 -9.65 10.24 -38.89
CA ASP A 33 -10.25 10.65 -37.62
C ASP A 33 -11.50 9.82 -37.31
N LYS A 34 -12.37 9.59 -38.29
CA LYS A 34 -13.53 8.68 -38.15
C LYS A 34 -13.13 7.23 -37.94
N ALA A 35 -12.12 6.73 -38.62
CA ALA A 35 -11.65 5.36 -38.49
C ALA A 35 -10.98 5.12 -37.13
N LEU A 36 -10.18 6.09 -36.65
CA LEU A 36 -9.57 6.07 -35.33
C LEU A 36 -10.65 6.18 -34.25
N THR A 37 -11.57 7.14 -34.36
CA THR A 37 -12.66 7.34 -33.39
C THR A 37 -13.63 6.15 -33.35
N ALA A 38 -13.94 5.54 -34.50
CA ALA A 38 -14.77 4.33 -34.57
C ALA A 38 -14.04 3.09 -34.02
N SER A 39 -12.70 3.11 -33.98
CA SER A 39 -11.88 2.03 -33.45
C SER A 39 -11.46 2.23 -31.99
N THR A 40 -11.60 3.43 -31.44
CA THR A 40 -11.31 3.74 -30.03
C THR A 40 -12.54 3.55 -29.16
N VAL A 41 -12.43 2.67 -28.17
CA VAL A 41 -13.46 2.52 -27.13
C VAL A 41 -13.43 3.77 -26.23
N ASP A 42 -14.59 4.38 -26.00
CA ASP A 42 -14.73 5.51 -25.07
C ASP A 42 -14.71 4.97 -23.63
N LEU A 43 -13.51 4.92 -23.06
CA LEU A 43 -13.27 4.36 -21.73
C LEU A 43 -13.98 5.13 -20.62
N SER A 44 -14.14 6.45 -20.75
CA SER A 44 -14.90 7.25 -19.77
C SER A 44 -16.39 6.91 -19.81
N LYS A 45 -16.97 6.65 -20.99
CA LYS A 45 -18.34 6.13 -21.08
C LYS A 45 -18.47 4.74 -20.51
N GLN A 46 -17.52 3.84 -20.80
CA GLN A 46 -17.51 2.49 -20.23
C GLN A 46 -17.48 2.56 -18.69
N LEU A 47 -16.54 3.32 -18.13
CA LEU A 47 -16.43 3.55 -16.69
C LEU A 47 -17.74 4.06 -16.08
N THR A 48 -18.38 5.03 -16.73
CA THR A 48 -19.66 5.59 -16.27
C THR A 48 -20.75 4.52 -16.24
N ASN A 49 -20.84 3.70 -17.29
CA ASN A 49 -21.81 2.61 -17.36
C ASN A 49 -21.55 1.55 -16.28
N ASP A 50 -20.30 1.17 -16.07
CA ASP A 50 -19.90 0.18 -15.07
C ASP A 50 -20.22 0.64 -13.65
N VAL A 51 -19.97 1.92 -13.33
CA VAL A 51 -20.36 2.51 -12.04
C VAL A 51 -21.88 2.49 -11.84
N GLN A 52 -22.66 2.83 -12.87
CA GLN A 52 -24.13 2.82 -12.79
C GLN A 52 -24.70 1.41 -12.65
N MET A 53 -24.16 0.46 -13.41
CA MET A 53 -24.55 -0.95 -13.35
C MET A 53 -24.22 -1.51 -11.96
N LEU A 54 -23.00 -1.29 -11.47
CA LEU A 54 -22.58 -1.74 -10.15
C LEU A 54 -23.44 -1.13 -9.03
N SER A 55 -23.77 0.15 -9.11
CA SER A 55 -24.68 0.82 -8.15
C SER A 55 -26.08 0.18 -8.15
N SER A 56 -26.59 -0.18 -9.32
CA SER A 56 -27.90 -0.83 -9.49
C SER A 56 -27.89 -2.25 -8.92
N HIS A 57 -26.84 -3.03 -9.22
CA HIS A 57 -26.65 -4.37 -8.68
C HIS A 57 -26.58 -4.36 -7.15
N LEU A 58 -25.75 -3.50 -6.56
CA LEU A 58 -25.61 -3.38 -5.09
C LEU A 58 -26.88 -2.88 -4.38
N SER A 59 -27.83 -2.31 -5.12
CA SER A 59 -29.11 -1.86 -4.57
C SER A 59 -30.25 -2.86 -4.79
N SER A 60 -29.99 -3.94 -5.53
CA SER A 60 -30.93 -5.07 -5.72
C SER A 60 -31.02 -5.91 -4.44
N SER A 61 -32.20 -6.44 -4.14
CA SER A 61 -32.39 -7.40 -3.04
C SER A 61 -31.64 -8.70 -3.26
N GLU A 62 -31.45 -9.10 -4.52
CA GLU A 62 -30.72 -10.31 -4.93
C GLU A 62 -29.71 -9.93 -6.03
N PRO A 63 -28.52 -9.43 -5.67
CA PRO A 63 -27.49 -9.11 -6.64
C PRO A 63 -26.90 -10.38 -7.27
N ASP A 64 -26.75 -10.40 -8.60
CA ASP A 64 -25.90 -11.41 -9.25
C ASP A 64 -24.44 -11.15 -8.89
N LEU A 65 -23.89 -11.97 -8.01
CA LEU A 65 -22.53 -11.82 -7.49
C LEU A 65 -21.45 -12.04 -8.56
N ASN A 66 -21.71 -12.87 -9.58
CA ASN A 66 -20.74 -13.12 -10.63
C ASN A 66 -20.66 -11.93 -11.59
N GLU A 67 -21.81 -11.42 -12.02
CA GLU A 67 -21.87 -10.20 -12.83
C GLU A 67 -21.29 -9.02 -12.07
N THR A 68 -21.62 -8.88 -10.79
CA THR A 68 -21.06 -7.82 -9.92
C THR A 68 -19.53 -7.89 -9.86
N LYS A 69 -18.95 -9.10 -9.76
CA LYS A 69 -17.49 -9.27 -9.77
C LYS A 69 -16.86 -8.90 -11.11
N ASN A 70 -17.47 -9.30 -12.22
CA ASN A 70 -16.97 -8.95 -13.55
C ASN A 70 -16.92 -7.43 -13.73
N ILE A 71 -17.97 -6.71 -13.30
CA ILE A 71 -17.99 -5.24 -13.35
C ILE A 71 -16.88 -4.64 -12.48
N ILE A 72 -16.62 -5.21 -11.29
CA ILE A 72 -15.51 -4.74 -10.44
C ILE A 72 -14.14 -5.02 -11.08
N GLU A 73 -13.96 -6.15 -11.77
CA GLU A 73 -12.73 -6.46 -12.52
C GLU A 73 -12.50 -5.50 -13.69
N ASP A 74 -13.57 -5.13 -14.40
CA ASP A 74 -13.51 -4.11 -15.46
C ASP A 74 -13.15 -2.74 -14.88
N LEU A 75 -13.78 -2.35 -13.76
CA LEU A 75 -13.45 -1.10 -13.06
C LEU A 75 -12.01 -1.09 -12.53
N LEU A 76 -11.50 -2.22 -12.04
CA LEU A 76 -10.10 -2.34 -11.65
C LEU A 76 -9.19 -2.06 -12.84
N THR A 77 -9.47 -2.65 -14.00
CA THR A 77 -8.69 -2.42 -15.22
C THR A 77 -8.74 -0.96 -15.67
N LEU A 78 -9.92 -0.35 -15.68
CA LEU A 78 -10.09 1.05 -16.10
C LEU A 78 -9.40 2.03 -15.13
N THR A 79 -9.45 1.76 -13.83
CA THR A 79 -8.90 2.65 -12.80
C THR A 79 -7.39 2.50 -12.57
N GLU A 80 -6.71 1.64 -13.33
CA GLU A 80 -5.24 1.68 -13.44
C GLU A 80 -4.76 2.99 -14.10
N ASP A 81 -5.60 3.60 -14.94
CA ASP A 81 -5.36 4.93 -15.48
C ASP A 81 -5.78 6.00 -14.46
N LEU A 82 -4.88 6.97 -14.21
CA LEU A 82 -5.10 7.99 -13.18
C LEU A 82 -6.24 8.96 -13.54
N ASP A 83 -6.44 9.26 -14.83
CA ASP A 83 -7.51 10.15 -15.27
C ASP A 83 -8.86 9.44 -15.11
N LEU A 84 -8.97 8.19 -15.56
CA LEU A 84 -10.18 7.37 -15.35
C LEU A 84 -10.45 7.10 -13.87
N SER A 85 -9.41 6.92 -13.04
CA SER A 85 -9.53 6.82 -11.59
C SER A 85 -10.15 8.09 -10.97
N ASN A 86 -9.82 9.27 -11.49
CA ASN A 86 -10.44 10.52 -11.06
C ASN A 86 -11.86 10.70 -11.60
N ASP A 87 -12.11 10.28 -12.84
CA ASP A 87 -13.46 10.25 -13.43
C ASP A 87 -14.39 9.33 -12.62
N PHE A 88 -13.89 8.19 -12.13
CA PHE A 88 -14.63 7.26 -11.29
C PHE A 88 -15.22 7.97 -10.07
N LEU A 89 -14.46 8.87 -9.44
CA LEU A 89 -14.93 9.66 -8.30
C LEU A 89 -16.02 10.66 -8.70
N ILE A 90 -15.94 11.24 -9.91
CA ILE A 90 -16.89 12.23 -10.41
C ILE A 90 -18.24 11.59 -10.73
N VAL A 91 -18.24 10.38 -11.29
CA VAL A 91 -19.46 9.69 -11.75
C VAL A 91 -20.19 8.90 -10.64
N GLY A 92 -19.86 9.13 -9.38
CA GLY A 92 -20.50 8.50 -8.22
C GLY A 92 -19.85 7.19 -7.76
N GLY A 93 -18.64 6.88 -8.23
CA GLY A 93 -17.91 5.67 -7.84
C GLY A 93 -17.59 5.60 -6.34
N GLN A 94 -17.50 6.75 -5.65
CA GLN A 94 -17.34 6.80 -4.20
C GLN A 94 -18.48 6.07 -3.47
N ASP A 95 -19.74 6.34 -3.83
CA ASP A 95 -20.89 5.75 -3.15
C ASP A 95 -20.93 4.23 -3.32
N VAL A 96 -20.59 3.78 -4.54
CA VAL A 96 -20.48 2.36 -4.88
C VAL A 96 -19.38 1.69 -4.06
N LEU A 97 -18.22 2.32 -3.93
CA LEU A 97 -17.11 1.79 -3.15
C LEU A 97 -17.45 1.70 -1.66
N LEU A 98 -18.10 2.72 -1.10
CA LEU A 98 -18.53 2.70 0.30
C LEU A 98 -19.56 1.60 0.56
N LYS A 99 -20.48 1.37 -0.38
CA LYS A 99 -21.39 0.22 -0.33
C LYS A 99 -20.59 -1.08 -0.32
N LEU A 100 -19.66 -1.31 -1.25
CA LEU A 100 -18.84 -2.53 -1.29
C LEU A 100 -18.09 -2.80 0.02
N LEU A 101 -17.50 -1.75 0.61
CA LEU A 101 -16.69 -1.89 1.82
C LEU A 101 -17.52 -2.16 3.09
N PHE A 102 -18.70 -1.55 3.21
CA PHE A 102 -19.39 -1.42 4.49
C PHE A 102 -20.84 -1.90 4.53
N CYS A 103 -21.51 -2.06 3.39
CA CYS A 103 -22.94 -2.40 3.34
C CYS A 103 -23.27 -3.56 2.40
N GLY A 104 -22.38 -3.86 1.45
CA GLY A 104 -22.59 -4.85 0.40
C GLY A 104 -22.34 -6.28 0.87
N PRO A 105 -22.48 -7.25 -0.06
CA PRO A 105 -22.25 -8.66 0.22
C PRO A 105 -20.84 -8.90 0.82
N PRO A 106 -20.71 -9.64 1.94
CA PRO A 106 -19.41 -9.88 2.57
C PRO A 106 -18.35 -10.47 1.63
N SER A 107 -18.78 -11.28 0.66
CA SER A 107 -17.94 -11.91 -0.36
C SER A 107 -17.27 -10.93 -1.34
N LEU A 108 -17.72 -9.67 -1.39
CA LEU A 108 -17.21 -8.62 -2.28
C LEU A 108 -16.36 -7.57 -1.55
N ARG A 109 -16.26 -7.63 -0.20
CA ARG A 109 -15.50 -6.61 0.55
C ARG A 109 -14.02 -6.59 0.17
N ILE A 110 -13.43 -7.75 -0.14
CA ILE A 110 -12.04 -7.83 -0.63
C ILE A 110 -11.90 -7.12 -1.97
N ASP A 111 -12.86 -7.28 -2.88
CA ASP A 111 -12.84 -6.62 -4.19
C ASP A 111 -13.02 -5.11 -4.04
N GLY A 112 -13.84 -4.66 -3.08
CA GLY A 112 -13.89 -3.27 -2.64
C GLY A 112 -12.54 -2.74 -2.13
N LEU A 113 -11.81 -3.51 -1.32
CA LEU A 113 -10.47 -3.11 -0.86
C LEU A 113 -9.45 -3.03 -2.00
N LYS A 114 -9.52 -3.94 -2.98
CA LYS A 114 -8.68 -3.87 -4.19
C LYS A 114 -8.98 -2.60 -4.99
N LEU A 115 -10.26 -2.30 -5.22
CA LEU A 115 -10.67 -1.10 -5.96
C LEU A 115 -10.24 0.17 -5.22
N LEU A 116 -10.39 0.22 -3.90
CA LEU A 116 -9.89 1.33 -3.08
C LEU A 116 -8.37 1.47 -3.19
N ALA A 117 -7.62 0.36 -3.13
CA ALA A 117 -6.17 0.38 -3.28
C ALA A 117 -5.76 0.94 -4.64
N ASN A 118 -6.45 0.52 -5.71
CA ASN A 118 -6.15 0.94 -7.07
C ASN A 118 -6.38 2.44 -7.24
N ILE A 119 -7.55 2.93 -6.85
CA ILE A 119 -7.90 4.35 -7.04
C ILE A 119 -7.10 5.30 -6.17
N THR A 120 -6.58 4.85 -5.02
CA THR A 120 -5.80 5.68 -4.09
C THR A 120 -4.29 5.61 -4.34
N GLN A 121 -3.80 4.61 -5.06
CA GLN A 121 -2.37 4.44 -5.29
C GLN A 121 -1.79 5.62 -6.07
N ASN A 122 -0.93 6.40 -5.41
CA ASN A 122 -0.31 7.60 -5.99
C ASN A 122 -1.32 8.62 -6.55
N ASN A 123 -2.55 8.65 -6.00
CA ASN A 123 -3.61 9.57 -6.42
C ASN A 123 -4.01 10.51 -5.27
N PRO A 124 -3.40 11.71 -5.16
CA PRO A 124 -3.68 12.65 -4.07
C PRO A 124 -5.15 13.05 -3.95
N ARG A 125 -5.90 13.10 -5.06
CA ARG A 125 -7.32 13.47 -5.05
C ARG A 125 -8.15 12.39 -4.34
N ALA A 126 -7.95 11.13 -4.70
CA ALA A 126 -8.60 10.01 -4.04
C ALA A 126 -8.12 9.88 -2.58
N GLN A 127 -6.82 9.99 -2.34
CA GLN A 127 -6.25 9.92 -0.98
C GLN A 127 -6.87 10.99 -0.05
N SER A 128 -7.02 12.23 -0.52
CA SER A 128 -7.72 13.29 0.23
C SER A 128 -9.16 12.91 0.55
N LEU A 129 -9.91 12.50 -0.47
CA LEU A 129 -11.33 12.20 -0.34
C LEU A 129 -11.61 11.09 0.70
N TYR A 130 -10.85 10.00 0.66
CA TYR A 130 -11.04 8.88 1.59
C TYR A 130 -10.44 9.13 2.97
N THR A 131 -9.49 10.06 3.09
CA THR A 131 -8.96 10.50 4.38
C THR A 131 -9.94 11.45 5.07
N GLU A 132 -10.38 12.51 4.38
CA GLU A 132 -11.23 13.57 4.93
C GLU A 132 -12.64 13.09 5.28
N ASN A 133 -13.19 12.14 4.52
CA ASN A 133 -14.51 11.56 4.80
C ASN A 133 -14.48 10.47 5.89
N GLY A 134 -13.36 10.28 6.59
CA GLY A 134 -13.24 9.33 7.71
C GLY A 134 -13.19 7.87 7.32
N VAL A 135 -13.09 7.56 6.01
CA VAL A 135 -13.06 6.17 5.51
C VAL A 135 -11.76 5.50 5.93
N LEU A 136 -10.63 6.18 5.83
CA LEU A 136 -9.34 5.69 6.29
C LEU A 136 -9.36 5.29 7.78
N ALA A 137 -9.87 6.18 8.65
CA ALA A 137 -10.00 5.91 10.08
C ALA A 137 -10.86 4.67 10.34
N ARG A 138 -11.99 4.55 9.65
CA ARG A 138 -12.86 3.37 9.75
C ARG A 138 -12.18 2.08 9.31
N LEU A 139 -11.37 2.11 8.24
CA LEU A 139 -10.62 0.95 7.76
C LEU A 139 -9.54 0.52 8.76
N ILE A 140 -8.84 1.46 9.39
CA ILE A 140 -7.82 1.16 10.41
C ILE A 140 -8.44 0.40 11.59
N MET A 141 -9.62 0.82 12.04
CA MET A 141 -10.31 0.16 13.15
C MET A 141 -10.71 -1.31 12.85
N LEU A 142 -10.80 -1.71 11.58
CA LEU A 142 -11.11 -3.10 11.23
C LEU A 142 -10.03 -4.10 11.70
N PHE A 143 -8.79 -3.66 11.96
CA PHE A 143 -7.74 -4.52 12.50
C PHE A 143 -8.06 -5.12 13.88
N GLU A 144 -8.92 -4.48 14.67
CA GLU A 144 -9.26 -4.94 16.02
C GLU A 144 -10.00 -6.29 15.99
N GLU A 145 -10.97 -6.44 15.09
CA GLU A 145 -11.92 -7.55 15.09
C GLU A 145 -11.69 -8.56 13.96
N GLU A 146 -11.13 -8.12 12.84
CA GLU A 146 -11.03 -8.94 11.63
C GLU A 146 -9.98 -10.04 11.77
N THR A 147 -10.31 -11.26 11.37
CA THR A 147 -9.45 -12.45 11.47
C THR A 147 -9.19 -13.14 10.14
N ASP A 148 -9.92 -12.78 9.08
CA ASP A 148 -9.66 -13.35 7.76
C ASP A 148 -8.32 -12.84 7.19
N LEU A 149 -7.35 -13.74 7.06
CA LEU A 149 -6.00 -13.39 6.62
C LEU A 149 -5.98 -12.81 5.20
N GLU A 150 -6.88 -13.23 4.32
CA GLU A 150 -6.97 -12.69 2.96
C GLU A 150 -7.47 -11.24 2.99
N PHE A 151 -8.53 -10.97 3.75
CA PHE A 151 -9.07 -9.64 3.97
C PHE A 151 -8.03 -8.72 4.59
N LEU A 152 -7.38 -9.13 5.68
CA LEU A 152 -6.35 -8.33 6.36
C LEU A 152 -5.20 -7.94 5.41
N ARG A 153 -4.79 -8.84 4.50
CA ARG A 153 -3.76 -8.50 3.50
C ARG A 153 -4.21 -7.43 2.51
N HIS A 154 -5.48 -7.44 2.10
CA HIS A 154 -6.02 -6.42 1.20
C HIS A 154 -6.34 -5.12 1.94
N LEU A 155 -6.70 -5.20 3.22
CA LEU A 155 -6.89 -4.04 4.08
C LEU A 155 -5.56 -3.28 4.25
N LEU A 156 -4.48 -4.01 4.56
CA LEU A 156 -3.13 -3.43 4.60
C LEU A 156 -2.72 -2.80 3.27
N LEU A 157 -3.05 -3.45 2.15
CA LEU A 157 -2.76 -2.91 0.81
C LEU A 157 -3.52 -1.59 0.56
N ALA A 158 -4.83 -1.57 0.80
CA ALA A 158 -5.67 -0.40 0.59
C ALA A 158 -5.22 0.79 1.47
N ILE A 159 -4.96 0.54 2.76
CA ILE A 159 -4.44 1.55 3.67
C ILE A 159 -3.06 2.05 3.21
N SER A 160 -2.17 1.13 2.80
CA SER A 160 -0.83 1.48 2.30
C SER A 160 -0.91 2.41 1.08
N CYS A 161 -1.77 2.11 0.09
CA CYS A 161 -2.00 2.99 -1.06
C CYS A 161 -2.62 4.33 -0.66
N THR A 162 -3.50 4.35 0.33
CA THR A 162 -4.18 5.56 0.80
C THR A 162 -3.23 6.54 1.51
N ILE A 163 -2.25 6.05 2.27
CA ILE A 163 -1.42 6.91 3.12
C ILE A 163 -0.01 7.19 2.57
N ARG A 164 0.56 6.29 1.77
CA ARG A 164 1.96 6.47 1.32
C ARG A 164 2.07 7.65 0.36
N GLY A 165 3.07 8.49 0.60
CA GLY A 165 3.27 9.73 -0.15
C GLY A 165 2.25 10.83 0.16
N TYR A 166 1.35 10.63 1.14
CA TYR A 166 0.27 11.55 1.48
C TYR A 166 0.21 11.83 2.98
N VAL A 167 0.77 12.97 3.38
CA VAL A 167 0.97 13.34 4.80
C VAL A 167 -0.30 13.34 5.64
N PRO A 168 -1.45 13.90 5.18
CA PRO A 168 -2.67 13.89 5.98
C PRO A 168 -3.15 12.48 6.29
N GLY A 169 -3.01 11.54 5.34
CA GLY A 169 -3.34 10.13 5.56
C GLY A 169 -2.44 9.48 6.62
N ILE A 170 -1.15 9.79 6.62
CA ILE A 170 -0.20 9.31 7.64
C ILE A 170 -0.58 9.85 9.02
N ASN A 171 -0.96 11.13 9.12
CA ASN A 171 -1.41 11.72 10.38
C ASN A 171 -2.64 11.00 10.91
N VAL A 172 -3.67 10.78 10.08
CA VAL A 172 -4.86 10.01 10.47
C VAL A 172 -4.51 8.59 10.90
N PHE A 173 -3.55 7.94 10.22
CA PHE A 173 -3.08 6.61 10.58
C PHE A 173 -2.45 6.58 11.97
N VAL A 174 -1.57 7.54 12.28
CA VAL A 174 -0.93 7.67 13.61
C VAL A 174 -1.94 8.04 14.70
N GLU A 175 -2.82 9.00 14.44
CA GLU A 175 -3.87 9.42 15.37
C GLU A 175 -4.83 8.28 15.72
N SER A 176 -5.07 7.38 14.76
CA SER A 176 -5.89 6.17 14.94
C SER A 176 -5.10 5.00 15.57
N LYS A 177 -3.88 5.22 16.07
CA LYS A 177 -2.98 4.17 16.61
C LYS A 177 -2.71 3.04 15.60
N GLY A 178 -2.66 3.36 14.31
CA GLY A 178 -2.57 2.38 13.23
C GLY A 178 -1.35 1.47 13.31
N VAL A 179 -0.18 1.99 13.72
CA VAL A 179 1.04 1.17 13.90
C VAL A 179 0.83 0.11 14.97
N ASP A 180 0.28 0.52 16.11
CA ASP A 180 0.00 -0.36 17.25
C ASP A 180 -1.04 -1.44 16.92
N LEU A 181 -2.10 -1.06 16.20
CA LEU A 181 -3.14 -1.98 15.72
C LEU A 181 -2.57 -3.00 14.72
N VAL A 182 -1.79 -2.54 13.73
CA VAL A 182 -1.15 -3.43 12.75
C VAL A 182 -0.23 -4.42 13.46
N LEU A 183 0.67 -3.98 14.33
CA LEU A 183 1.55 -4.89 15.07
C LEU A 183 0.76 -5.88 15.94
N SER A 184 -0.32 -5.43 16.57
CA SER A 184 -1.17 -6.29 17.40
C SER A 184 -1.84 -7.41 16.61
N VAL A 185 -2.40 -7.10 15.43
CA VAL A 185 -2.99 -8.14 14.57
C VAL A 185 -1.92 -9.09 14.04
N LEU A 186 -0.74 -8.60 13.63
CA LEU A 186 0.35 -9.47 13.19
C LEU A 186 0.79 -10.45 14.28
N ILE A 187 1.01 -9.96 15.50
CA ILE A 187 1.38 -10.79 16.66
C ILE A 187 0.29 -11.83 16.95
N ARG A 188 -0.99 -11.41 16.94
CA ARG A 188 -2.14 -12.29 17.17
C ARG A 188 -2.18 -13.42 16.14
N GLU A 189 -2.12 -13.10 14.85
CA GLU A 189 -2.23 -14.10 13.79
C GLU A 189 -1.05 -15.08 13.75
N VAL A 190 0.18 -14.60 14.01
CA VAL A 190 1.35 -15.49 14.11
C VAL A 190 1.24 -16.44 15.32
N LYS A 191 0.70 -15.96 16.45
CA LYS A 191 0.45 -16.81 17.64
C LYS A 191 -0.62 -17.86 17.39
N ILE A 192 -1.64 -17.54 16.60
CA ILE A 192 -2.70 -18.50 16.22
C ILE A 192 -2.10 -19.62 15.34
N GLY A 193 -1.27 -19.26 14.36
CA GLY A 193 -0.60 -20.26 13.53
C GLY A 193 0.42 -19.69 12.56
N LYS A 194 1.62 -20.29 12.58
CA LYS A 194 2.73 -20.02 11.65
C LYS A 194 2.48 -20.64 10.28
N SER A 195 1.52 -20.09 9.54
CA SER A 195 1.22 -20.49 8.15
C SER A 195 1.89 -19.55 7.15
N ASP A 196 2.09 -19.99 5.91
CA ASP A 196 2.57 -19.14 4.81
C ASP A 196 1.70 -17.88 4.62
N LYS A 197 0.39 -18.00 4.85
CA LYS A 197 -0.53 -16.86 4.77
C LYS A 197 -0.26 -15.83 5.87
N ALA A 198 0.03 -16.29 7.10
CA ALA A 198 0.40 -15.43 8.21
C ALA A 198 1.74 -14.73 7.95
N TYR A 199 2.75 -15.44 7.44
CA TYR A 199 4.02 -14.84 7.06
C TYR A 199 3.89 -13.79 5.94
N ARG A 200 3.05 -14.04 4.92
CA ARG A 200 2.73 -13.03 3.89
C ARG A 200 2.03 -11.80 4.46
N LEU A 201 1.18 -11.98 5.47
CA LEU A 201 0.54 -10.88 6.19
C LEU A 201 1.59 -10.06 6.95
N VAL A 202 2.49 -10.73 7.68
CA VAL A 202 3.61 -10.09 8.39
C VAL A 202 4.48 -9.27 7.45
N SER A 203 4.86 -9.81 6.29
CA SER A 203 5.68 -9.06 5.32
C SER A 203 4.99 -7.76 4.86
N LYS A 204 3.68 -7.80 4.59
CA LYS A 204 2.91 -6.60 4.19
C LYS A 204 2.78 -5.60 5.33
N GLY A 205 2.47 -6.07 6.54
CA GLY A 205 2.29 -5.20 7.70
C GLY A 205 3.60 -4.58 8.17
N ALA A 206 4.69 -5.35 8.19
CA ALA A 206 6.01 -4.86 8.53
C ALA A 206 6.50 -3.79 7.53
N PHE A 207 6.26 -4.00 6.22
CA PHE A 207 6.54 -2.99 5.21
C PHE A 207 5.77 -1.69 5.46
N LEU A 208 4.46 -1.78 5.74
CA LEU A 208 3.64 -0.59 6.05
C LEU A 208 4.16 0.15 7.29
N VAL A 209 4.44 -0.58 8.37
CA VAL A 209 5.01 -0.01 9.61
C VAL A 209 6.33 0.70 9.32
N TYR A 210 7.23 0.06 8.56
CA TYR A 210 8.49 0.67 8.16
C TYR A 210 8.28 1.96 7.35
N CYS A 211 7.41 1.96 6.33
CA CYS A 211 7.12 3.14 5.53
C CYS A 211 6.60 4.31 6.39
N VAL A 212 5.69 4.04 7.33
CA VAL A 212 5.14 5.07 8.22
C VAL A 212 6.25 5.63 9.12
N LEU A 213 7.03 4.78 9.78
CA LEU A 213 8.11 5.21 10.66
C LEU A 213 9.21 5.97 9.91
N GLN A 214 9.52 5.57 8.68
CA GLN A 214 10.48 6.28 7.83
C GLN A 214 10.01 7.71 7.55
N GLU A 215 8.73 7.90 7.23
CA GLU A 215 8.18 9.24 6.96
C GLU A 215 8.10 10.10 8.22
N LEU A 216 7.80 9.50 9.38
CA LEU A 216 7.78 10.23 10.65
C LEU A 216 9.19 10.66 11.07
N ALA A 217 10.17 9.77 10.89
CA ALA A 217 11.58 10.08 11.13
C ALA A 217 12.10 11.19 10.20
N SER A 218 11.74 11.16 8.90
CA SER A 218 12.18 12.17 7.93
C SER A 218 11.64 13.57 8.22
N LYS A 219 10.45 13.66 8.83
CA LYS A 219 9.79 14.92 9.19
C LYS A 219 10.04 15.37 10.62
N HIS A 220 10.89 14.68 11.37
CA HIS A 220 11.11 14.91 12.80
C HIS A 220 9.81 14.93 13.62
N ILE A 221 8.80 14.19 13.16
CA ILE A 221 7.55 14.05 13.90
C ILE A 221 7.84 13.04 15.00
N SER A 222 7.78 13.50 16.26
CA SER A 222 7.92 12.62 17.42
C SER A 222 6.82 11.56 17.40
N SER A 223 7.18 10.34 17.04
CA SER A 223 6.35 9.14 17.04
C SER A 223 7.32 7.99 17.34
N GLU A 224 7.10 7.06 18.26
CA GLU A 224 5.93 6.61 19.02
C GLU A 224 6.46 5.93 20.30
N SER A 225 5.54 5.54 21.19
CA SER A 225 5.78 5.04 22.54
C SER A 225 6.64 3.76 22.66
N SER A 226 7.23 3.53 23.85
CA SER A 226 7.90 2.28 24.26
C SER A 226 7.13 1.03 23.81
N SER A 227 5.79 1.07 23.85
CA SER A 227 4.89 -0.01 23.40
C SER A 227 5.21 -0.53 22.00
N VAL A 228 5.49 0.35 21.04
CA VAL A 228 5.74 -0.03 19.65
C VAL A 228 7.05 -0.79 19.53
N VAL A 229 8.09 -0.35 20.25
CA VAL A 229 9.37 -1.06 20.31
C VAL A 229 9.18 -2.47 20.86
N HIS A 230 8.47 -2.60 21.98
CA HIS A 230 8.18 -3.91 22.58
C HIS A 230 7.41 -4.81 21.61
N LYS A 231 6.38 -4.30 20.92
CA LYS A 231 5.61 -5.08 19.94
C LYS A 231 6.45 -5.52 18.73
N VAL A 232 7.35 -4.66 18.24
CA VAL A 232 8.27 -5.05 17.15
C VAL A 232 9.20 -6.17 17.62
N ILE A 233 9.76 -6.08 18.82
CA ILE A 233 10.63 -7.12 19.39
C ILE A 233 9.85 -8.43 19.64
N ASP A 234 8.65 -8.35 20.21
CA ASP A 234 7.77 -9.50 20.43
C ASP A 234 7.45 -10.20 19.11
N LEU A 235 7.11 -9.44 18.07
CA LEU A 235 6.85 -10.01 16.75
C LEU A 235 8.11 -10.66 16.18
N LEU A 236 9.28 -10.03 16.28
CA LEU A 236 10.55 -10.63 15.84
C LEU A 236 10.84 -11.97 16.53
N TYR A 237 10.59 -12.07 17.85
CA TYR A 237 10.75 -13.33 18.58
C TYR A 237 9.79 -14.45 18.14
N LEU A 238 8.60 -14.08 17.64
CA LEU A 238 7.63 -15.05 17.17
C LEU A 238 8.00 -15.63 15.81
N LEU A 239 8.76 -14.92 14.99
CA LEU A 239 9.13 -15.36 13.65
C LEU A 239 10.31 -16.33 13.71
N ASP A 240 10.36 -17.25 12.74
CA ASP A 240 11.47 -18.21 12.64
C ASP A 240 12.77 -17.50 12.21
N ASP A 241 12.65 -16.54 11.28
CA ASP A 241 13.72 -15.67 10.81
C ASP A 241 13.39 -14.20 11.08
N PRO A 242 14.39 -13.36 11.38
CA PRO A 242 14.17 -11.93 11.57
C PRO A 242 13.72 -11.28 10.25
N GLN A 243 12.55 -10.65 10.28
CA GLN A 243 11.98 -9.96 9.13
C GLN A 243 12.65 -8.59 8.95
N GLU A 244 13.14 -8.33 7.73
CA GLU A 244 13.95 -7.15 7.37
C GLU A 244 13.29 -5.81 7.71
N HIS A 245 12.03 -5.59 7.32
CA HIS A 245 11.31 -4.34 7.56
C HIS A 245 11.06 -4.10 9.06
N LEU A 246 10.87 -5.15 9.87
CA LEU A 246 10.79 -5.02 11.33
C LEU A 246 12.14 -4.62 11.93
N LEU A 247 13.26 -5.17 11.44
CA LEU A 247 14.60 -4.75 11.85
C LEU A 247 14.89 -3.29 11.46
N ALA A 248 14.50 -2.91 10.24
CA ALA A 248 14.62 -1.54 9.75
C ALA A 248 13.76 -0.57 10.57
N ALA A 249 12.50 -0.93 10.85
CA ALA A 249 11.60 -0.18 11.72
C ALA A 249 12.19 0.00 13.12
N LEU A 250 12.71 -1.08 13.73
CA LEU A 250 13.34 -1.02 15.04
C LEU A 250 14.58 -0.11 15.04
N SER A 251 15.36 -0.15 13.96
CA SER A 251 16.55 0.71 13.80
C SER A 251 16.18 2.20 13.73
N LEU A 252 15.03 2.53 13.13
CA LEU A 252 14.50 3.90 13.12
C LEU A 252 14.02 4.32 14.51
N LEU A 253 13.31 3.44 15.22
CA LEU A 253 12.77 3.69 16.56
C LEU A 253 13.87 3.87 17.61
N LEU A 254 14.96 3.11 17.50
CA LEU A 254 16.07 3.14 18.45
C LEU A 254 17.15 4.16 18.09
N ARG A 255 17.03 4.85 16.94
CA ARG A 255 17.99 5.88 16.56
C ARG A 255 17.98 6.98 17.62
N PRO A 256 19.14 7.37 18.19
CA PRO A 256 19.20 8.40 19.22
C PRO A 256 18.74 9.73 18.63
N LEU A 257 17.54 10.18 18.98
CA LEU A 257 16.98 11.43 18.48
C LEU A 257 17.69 12.67 19.02
N ASN A 258 18.44 12.54 20.11
CA ASN A 258 19.49 13.43 20.64
C ASN A 258 20.10 12.70 21.85
N SER A 259 21.44 12.69 21.96
CA SER A 259 22.41 12.11 22.93
C SER A 259 22.03 11.44 24.27
N HIS A 260 20.78 11.39 24.73
CA HIS A 260 20.35 10.67 25.94
C HIS A 260 18.92 10.12 25.75
N SER A 261 18.72 9.15 24.85
CA SER A 261 17.41 8.49 24.77
C SER A 261 17.26 7.46 25.89
N SER A 262 16.37 7.71 26.85
CA SER A 262 16.06 6.79 27.96
C SER A 262 15.44 5.46 27.50
N TYR A 263 15.09 5.33 26.22
CA TYR A 263 14.45 4.14 25.65
C TYR A 263 15.39 2.94 25.55
N THR A 264 16.64 3.12 25.11
CA THR A 264 17.61 2.02 24.99
C THR A 264 17.94 1.45 26.37
N THR A 265 18.09 2.33 27.36
CA THR A 265 18.33 1.98 28.77
C THR A 265 17.13 1.26 29.39
N ASN A 266 15.90 1.67 29.07
CA ASN A 266 14.69 0.98 29.52
C ASN A 266 14.61 -0.45 28.95
N ILE A 267 14.86 -0.64 27.64
CA ILE A 267 14.81 -1.97 26.99
C ILE A 267 15.86 -2.91 27.59
N GLN A 268 17.09 -2.44 27.82
CA GLN A 268 18.15 -3.25 28.45
C GLN A 268 17.82 -3.61 29.92
N SER A 269 17.03 -2.79 30.60
CA SER A 269 16.65 -3.03 32.00
C SER A 269 15.52 -4.06 32.14
N GLU A 270 14.64 -4.18 31.14
CA GLU A 270 13.51 -5.11 31.15
C GLU A 270 13.94 -6.56 30.94
N GLU A 271 13.62 -7.42 31.92
CA GLU A 271 14.00 -8.84 31.89
C GLU A 271 13.54 -9.58 30.63
N SER A 272 12.36 -9.24 30.10
CA SER A 272 11.83 -9.83 28.87
C SER A 272 12.72 -9.60 27.64
N TYR A 273 13.53 -8.54 27.62
CA TYR A 273 14.31 -8.11 26.46
C TYR A 273 15.83 -8.10 26.68
N LYS A 274 16.31 -8.41 27.90
CA LYS A 274 17.75 -8.59 28.19
C LYS A 274 18.45 -9.58 27.26
N SER A 275 17.71 -10.58 26.77
CA SER A 275 18.26 -11.61 25.88
C SER A 275 18.20 -11.23 24.39
N PHE A 276 17.58 -10.11 24.03
CA PHE A 276 17.38 -9.71 22.63
C PHE A 276 18.68 -9.48 21.86
N PRO A 277 19.73 -8.84 22.42
CA PRO A 277 21.03 -8.74 21.74
C PRO A 277 21.65 -10.12 21.44
N ASN A 278 21.51 -11.08 22.36
CA ASN A 278 22.00 -12.44 22.13
C ASN A 278 21.22 -13.16 21.03
N TRP A 279 19.91 -12.94 20.96
CA TRP A 279 19.05 -13.47 19.90
C TRP A 279 19.43 -12.90 18.53
N LEU A 280 19.65 -11.58 18.43
CA LEU A 280 20.14 -10.92 17.23
C LEU A 280 21.51 -11.46 16.80
N GLN A 281 22.45 -11.59 17.74
CA GLN A 281 23.79 -12.11 17.47
C GLN A 281 23.76 -13.55 16.93
N ARG A 282 22.87 -14.40 17.46
CA ARG A 282 22.68 -15.76 16.97
C ARG A 282 22.22 -15.76 15.51
N HIS A 283 21.19 -14.98 15.18
CA HIS A 283 20.67 -14.91 13.81
C HIS A 283 21.68 -14.31 12.83
N LEU A 284 22.41 -13.27 13.24
CA LEU A 284 23.50 -12.71 12.44
C LEU A 284 24.57 -13.77 12.10
N ASN A 285 24.92 -14.63 13.05
CA ASN A 285 25.88 -15.71 12.81
C ASN A 285 25.35 -16.73 11.80
N GLU A 286 24.06 -17.08 11.84
CA GLU A 286 23.45 -17.99 10.84
C GLU A 286 23.40 -17.34 9.45
N LEU A 287 23.00 -16.07 9.35
CA LEU A 287 22.96 -15.32 8.08
C LEU A 287 24.37 -15.20 7.46
N ARG A 288 25.41 -15.01 8.27
CA ARG A 288 26.82 -14.97 7.81
C ARG A 288 27.33 -16.32 7.32
N LYS A 289 26.82 -17.45 7.85
CA LYS A 289 27.18 -18.79 7.35
C LYS A 289 26.61 -19.04 5.97
N MET A 290 25.37 -18.62 5.72
CA MET A 290 24.71 -18.77 4.42
C MET A 290 25.38 -17.87 3.36
N ASN A 291 25.83 -16.68 3.75
CA ASN A 291 26.53 -15.71 2.90
C ASN A 291 25.76 -15.37 1.60
N ASP A 292 24.42 -15.32 1.69
CA ASP A 292 23.55 -14.91 0.59
C ASP A 292 23.61 -13.38 0.42
N PRO A 293 23.89 -12.84 -0.78
CA PRO A 293 23.79 -11.42 -1.06
C PRO A 293 22.41 -10.82 -0.75
N ALA A 294 21.33 -11.58 -0.88
CA ALA A 294 19.97 -11.11 -0.57
C ALA A 294 19.78 -10.70 0.91
N ASP A 295 20.67 -11.16 1.79
CA ASP A 295 20.59 -10.91 3.23
C ASP A 295 21.48 -9.76 3.71
N GLU A 296 22.07 -9.00 2.79
CA GLU A 296 22.97 -7.89 3.12
C GLU A 296 22.29 -6.85 4.01
N GLU A 297 21.10 -6.37 3.61
CA GLU A 297 20.35 -5.39 4.41
C GLU A 297 19.98 -5.93 5.79
N ARG A 298 19.54 -7.20 5.88
CA ARG A 298 19.22 -7.84 7.17
C ARG A 298 20.44 -7.86 8.09
N ARG A 299 21.62 -8.23 7.58
CA ARG A 299 22.87 -8.24 8.35
C ARG A 299 23.21 -6.83 8.83
N ASP A 300 23.11 -5.84 7.96
CA ASP A 300 23.41 -4.44 8.28
C ASP A 300 22.49 -3.87 9.37
N TYR A 301 21.18 -4.14 9.29
CA TYR A 301 20.25 -3.74 10.34
C TYR A 301 20.57 -4.41 11.68
N ILE A 302 20.88 -5.71 11.68
CA ILE A 302 21.24 -6.42 12.93
C ILE A 302 22.55 -5.86 13.51
N ASP A 303 23.59 -5.67 12.69
CA ASP A 303 24.87 -5.10 13.12
C ASP A 303 24.69 -3.67 13.68
N CYS A 304 23.78 -2.87 13.09
CA CYS A 304 23.43 -1.54 13.60
C CYS A 304 22.73 -1.62 14.96
N LEU A 305 21.71 -2.48 15.08
CA LEU A 305 20.95 -2.67 16.32
C LEU A 305 21.84 -3.17 17.46
N LEU A 306 22.76 -4.09 17.20
CA LEU A 306 23.70 -4.59 18.20
C LEU A 306 24.60 -3.48 18.76
N LYS A 307 25.02 -2.51 17.95
CA LYS A 307 25.81 -1.35 18.39
C LYS A 307 24.99 -0.37 19.24
N VAL A 308 23.70 -0.26 18.96
CA VAL A 308 22.78 0.62 19.72
C VAL A 308 22.37 -0.02 21.04
N LEU A 309 22.34 -1.35 21.09
CA LEU A 309 21.93 -2.15 22.26
C LEU A 309 23.10 -2.66 23.12
N SER A 310 24.35 -2.34 22.76
CA SER A 310 25.56 -2.63 23.57
C SER A 310 25.85 -1.51 24.55
#